data_AF-A0A8V0YSD0-F1
#
_entry.id   AF-A0A8V0YSD0-F1
#
_cell.length_a   1.000
_cell.length_b   1.000
_cell.length_c   1.000
_cell.angle_alpha   90.00
_cell.angle_beta   90.00
_cell.angle_gamma   90.00
#
_symmetry.space_group_name_H-M   'P 1'
#
loop_
_entity.id
_entity.type
_entity.pdbx_description
1 polymer ?
#
loop_
_entity_poly.entity_id
_entity_poly.type
_entity_poly.pdbx_seq_one_letter_code
_entity_poly.pdbx_strand_id
1 'polypeptide(L)'
;MSMSFEAHQLTVPCIKWLGLLPSDIKRLNIRKDVLIPFTKQDQNKLASLQKRPYIACQPVWKKELEIMAASKMKAEIQVLTSLSSDYLSRVYLPNKLQFCGWI
;
A
#
# COMPACT_ATOMS: atom_id res chain seq x y z
N MET A 1 17.36 -0.51 22.37
CA MET A 1 16.12 -0.64 23.17
C MET A 1 15.18 0.45 22.71
N SER A 2 14.15 0.11 21.93
CA SER A 2 13.13 1.07 21.50
C SER A 2 12.10 1.25 22.61
N MET A 3 11.58 2.47 22.80
CA MET A 3 10.53 2.82 23.76
C MET A 3 9.21 2.08 23.45
N SER A 4 9.14 0.80 23.79
CA SER A 4 7.95 -0.03 23.63
C SER A 4 6.89 0.23 24.70
N PHE A 5 7.30 0.80 25.85
CA PHE A 5 6.42 1.05 26.99
C PHE A 5 5.42 2.19 26.75
N GLU A 6 5.80 3.24 26.00
CA GLU A 6 4.90 4.36 25.64
C GLU A 6 4.18 4.17 24.30
N ALA A 7 4.36 3.02 23.63
CA ALA A 7 3.81 2.78 22.30
C ALA A 7 2.27 2.88 22.24
N HIS A 8 1.57 2.62 23.34
CA HIS A 8 0.11 2.76 23.40
C HIS A 8 -0.37 4.22 23.39
N GLN A 9 0.46 5.18 23.84
CA GLN A 9 0.13 6.60 23.86
C GLN A 9 0.60 7.34 22.60
N LEU A 10 1.49 6.73 21.82
CA LEU A 10 2.04 7.28 20.57
C LEU A 10 1.41 6.68 19.30
N THR A 11 0.40 5.83 19.46
CA THR A 11 -0.29 5.18 18.32
C THR A 11 -1.69 5.74 18.16
N VAL A 12 -2.08 5.98 16.91
CA VAL A 12 -3.45 6.33 16.55
C VAL A 12 -4.11 5.04 16.05
N PRO A 13 -4.86 4.30 16.90
CA PRO A 13 -5.39 2.99 16.54
C PRO A 13 -6.44 3.05 15.43
N CYS A 14 -7.03 4.22 15.18
CA CYS A 14 -8.00 4.46 14.12
C CYS A 14 -7.37 4.88 12.78
N ILE A 15 -6.04 4.86 12.66
CA ILE A 15 -5.37 5.20 11.40
C ILE A 15 -5.73 4.19 10.31
N LYS A 16 -6.02 4.70 9.12
CA LYS A 16 -6.45 3.93 7.96
C LYS A 16 -5.52 4.19 6.80
N TRP A 17 -5.19 3.14 6.07
CA TRP A 17 -4.32 3.21 4.90
C TRP A 17 -5.16 3.45 3.63
N LEU A 18 -5.21 4.72 3.21
CA LEU A 18 -5.92 5.16 2.00
C LEU A 18 -5.11 5.00 0.70
N GLY A 19 -3.78 4.79 0.81
CA GLY A 19 -2.80 4.94 -0.27
C GLY A 19 -3.03 4.07 -1.52
N LEU A 20 -2.11 4.16 -2.48
CA LEU A 20 -2.15 3.31 -3.67
C LEU A 20 -1.89 1.85 -3.29
N LEU A 21 -2.92 1.01 -3.37
CA LEU A 21 -2.81 -0.40 -3.02
C LEU A 21 -2.22 -1.21 -4.17
N PRO A 22 -1.48 -2.30 -3.89
CA PRO A 22 -1.07 -3.26 -4.90
C PRO A 22 -2.22 -3.76 -5.79
N SER A 23 -3.40 -3.99 -5.22
CA SER A 23 -4.60 -4.35 -5.98
C SER A 23 -5.12 -3.25 -6.91
N ASP A 24 -4.95 -1.98 -6.53
CA ASP A 24 -5.33 -0.82 -7.35
C ASP A 24 -4.50 -0.74 -8.64
N ILE A 25 -3.22 -1.10 -8.58
CA ILE A 25 -2.34 -1.14 -9.76
C ILE A 25 -2.91 -2.09 -10.82
N LYS A 26 -3.38 -3.26 -10.39
CA LYS A 26 -4.02 -4.25 -11.28
C LYS A 26 -5.37 -3.77 -11.79
N ARG A 27 -6.20 -3.19 -10.91
CA ARG A 27 -7.55 -2.69 -11.25
C ARG A 27 -7.53 -1.54 -12.25
N LEU A 28 -6.58 -0.63 -12.11
CA LEU A 28 -6.41 0.53 -12.98
C LEU A 28 -5.61 0.21 -14.26
N ASN A 29 -5.22 -1.06 -14.45
CA ASN A 29 -4.43 -1.53 -15.57
C ASN A 29 -3.20 -0.65 -15.84
N ILE A 30 -2.51 -0.27 -14.76
CA ILE A 30 -1.31 0.58 -14.85
C ILE A 30 -0.25 -0.18 -15.64
N ARG A 31 0.30 0.50 -16.65
CA ARG A 31 1.31 -0.10 -17.54
C ARG A 31 2.57 -0.46 -16.75
N LYS A 32 3.24 -1.56 -17.12
CA LYS A 32 4.39 -2.09 -16.38
C LYS A 32 5.66 -1.25 -16.54
N ASP A 33 5.73 -0.41 -17.58
CA ASP A 33 6.86 0.47 -17.89
C ASP A 33 7.05 1.58 -16.85
N VAL A 34 5.95 2.04 -16.23
CA VAL A 34 5.98 3.05 -15.16
C VAL A 34 6.12 2.44 -13.76
N LEU A 35 6.16 1.11 -13.66
CA LEU A 35 6.37 0.40 -12.40
C LEU A 35 7.86 0.15 -12.17
N ILE A 36 8.26 0.19 -10.92
CA ILE A 36 9.65 0.03 -10.51
C ILE A 36 9.84 -1.41 -9.99
N PRO A 37 10.77 -2.21 -10.56
CA PRO A 37 11.09 -3.52 -10.04
C PRO A 37 11.63 -3.46 -8.60
N PHE A 38 11.34 -4.48 -7.80
CA PHE A 38 11.88 -4.54 -6.45
C PHE A 38 13.39 -4.73 -6.42
N THR A 39 14.02 -3.95 -5.56
CA THR A 39 15.39 -4.21 -5.12
C THR A 39 15.43 -5.36 -4.11
N LYS A 40 16.61 -5.91 -3.85
CA LYS A 40 16.82 -6.90 -2.78
C LYS A 40 16.38 -6.36 -1.41
N GLN A 41 16.57 -5.06 -1.17
CA GLN A 41 16.13 -4.41 0.07
C GLN A 41 14.60 -4.38 0.19
N ASP A 42 13.90 -4.09 -0.90
CA ASP A 42 12.42 -4.10 -0.92
C ASP A 42 11.87 -5.50 -0.61
N GLN A 43 12.47 -6.54 -1.20
CA GLN A 43 12.08 -7.94 -0.96
C GLN A 43 12.32 -8.35 0.51
N ASN A 44 13.47 -7.99 1.07
CA ASN A 44 13.78 -8.26 2.47
C ASN A 44 12.83 -7.52 3.42
N LYS A 45 12.46 -6.27 3.09
CA LYS A 45 11.49 -5.48 3.86
C LYS A 45 10.09 -6.11 3.79
N LEU A 46 9.67 -6.56 2.61
CA LEU A 46 8.39 -7.23 2.43
C LEU A 46 8.30 -8.53 3.25
N ALA A 47 9.34 -9.37 3.18
CA ALA A 47 9.41 -10.60 3.98
C ALA A 47 9.39 -10.30 5.49
N SER A 48 10.07 -9.23 5.92
CA SER A 48 10.07 -8.80 7.33
C SER A 48 8.70 -8.28 7.77
N LEU A 49 7.96 -7.59 6.90
CA LEU A 49 6.60 -7.11 7.17
C LEU A 49 5.62 -8.27 7.28
N GLN A 50 5.66 -9.24 6.37
CA GLN A 50 4.76 -10.41 6.39
C GLN A 50 4.89 -11.25 7.66
N LYS A 51 6.06 -11.25 8.32
CA LYS A 51 6.31 -11.96 9.59
C LYS A 51 5.74 -11.25 10.82
N ARG A 52 5.23 -10.01 10.70
CA ARG A 52 4.78 -9.24 11.86
C ARG A 52 3.41 -9.70 12.34
N PRO A 53 3.20 -9.83 13.67
CA PRO A 53 1.96 -10.40 14.22
C PRO A 53 0.71 -9.59 13.86
N TYR A 54 0.81 -8.26 13.79
CA TYR A 54 -0.33 -7.41 13.42
C TYR A 54 -0.75 -7.52 11.95
N ILE A 55 0.15 -7.94 11.06
CA ILE A 55 -0.19 -8.24 9.66
C ILE A 55 -0.97 -9.55 9.59
N ALA A 56 -0.63 -10.54 10.42
CA ALA A 56 -1.36 -11.80 10.50
C ALA A 56 -2.80 -11.59 11.02
N CYS A 57 -3.02 -10.63 11.92
CA CYS A 57 -4.37 -10.27 12.41
C CYS A 57 -5.21 -9.50 11.39
N GLN A 58 -4.62 -8.95 10.32
CA GLN A 58 -5.30 -8.13 9.31
C GLN A 58 -5.28 -8.83 7.94
N PRO A 59 -6.29 -9.66 7.60
CA PRO A 59 -6.27 -10.47 6.39
C PRO A 59 -6.22 -9.65 5.10
N VAL A 60 -6.79 -8.44 5.11
CA VAL A 60 -6.77 -7.53 3.95
C VAL A 60 -5.35 -7.04 3.67
N TRP A 61 -4.60 -6.67 4.71
CA TRP A 61 -3.21 -6.23 4.58
C TRP A 61 -2.33 -7.37 4.07
N LYS A 62 -2.53 -8.58 4.61
CA LYS A 62 -1.82 -9.78 4.16
C LYS A 62 -2.05 -10.02 2.67
N LYS A 63 -3.29 -9.93 2.20
CA LYS A 63 -3.64 -10.09 0.78
C LYS A 63 -2.94 -9.07 -0.11
N GLU A 64 -2.91 -7.80 0.28
CA GLU A 64 -2.20 -6.76 -0.48
C GLU A 64 -0.70 -7.02 -0.54
N LEU A 65 -0.08 -7.45 0.57
CA LEU A 65 1.35 -7.82 0.59
C LEU A 65 1.66 -9.07 -0.24
N GLU A 66 0.73 -10.01 -0.36
CA GLU A 66 0.85 -11.18 -1.24
C GLU A 66 0.78 -10.78 -2.71
N ILE A 67 -0.16 -9.89 -3.08
CA ILE A 67 -0.24 -9.31 -4.44
C ILE A 67 1.07 -8.58 -4.77
N MET A 68 1.59 -7.81 -3.82
CA MET A 68 2.85 -7.10 -3.93
C MET A 68 4.05 -8.06 -4.08
N ALA A 69 4.06 -9.19 -3.36
CA ALA A 69 5.09 -10.22 -3.49
C ALA A 69 5.03 -10.95 -4.83
N ALA A 70 3.83 -11.21 -5.34
CA ALA A 70 3.62 -11.87 -6.63
C ALA A 70 4.02 -10.98 -7.82
N SER A 71 3.70 -9.68 -7.76
CA SER A 71 4.07 -8.73 -8.81
C SER A 71 5.58 -8.42 -8.82
N LYS A 72 6.22 -8.37 -7.64
CA LYS A 72 7.62 -7.93 -7.45
C LYS A 72 7.89 -6.51 -7.99
N MET A 73 6.85 -5.68 -8.04
CA MET A 73 6.90 -4.30 -8.53
C MET A 73 6.35 -3.33 -7.49
N LYS A 74 6.92 -2.13 -7.39
CA LYS A 74 6.39 -0.97 -6.65
C LYS A 74 5.97 0.12 -7.62
N ALA A 75 5.07 0.98 -7.16
CA ALA A 75 4.64 2.16 -7.88
C ALA A 75 4.82 3.39 -7.00
N GLU A 76 5.15 4.51 -7.62
CA GLU A 76 4.99 5.81 -7.00
C GLU A 76 3.53 6.28 -7.16
N ILE A 77 3.03 7.11 -6.24
CA ILE A 77 1.65 7.62 -6.33
C ILE A 77 1.45 8.48 -7.60
N GLN A 78 2.53 9.10 -8.06
CA GLN A 78 2.61 9.88 -9.30
C GLN A 78 2.27 9.03 -10.52
N VAL A 79 2.31 7.70 -10.46
CA VAL A 79 1.91 6.84 -11.58
C VAL A 79 0.48 7.13 -12.06
N LEU A 80 -0.38 7.64 -11.17
CA LEU A 80 -1.76 8.01 -11.50
C LEU A 80 -1.83 9.20 -12.47
N THR A 81 -0.81 10.05 -12.55
CA THR A 81 -0.75 11.15 -13.52
C THR A 81 -0.61 10.65 -14.96
N SER A 82 -0.15 9.40 -15.15
CA SER A 82 -0.11 8.75 -16.47
C SER A 82 -1.50 8.46 -17.04
N LEU A 83 -2.55 8.44 -16.20
CA LEU A 83 -3.94 8.31 -16.62
C LEU A 83 -4.53 9.67 -17.00
N SER A 84 -4.36 10.67 -16.13
CA SER A 84 -4.64 12.08 -16.39
C SER A 84 -3.98 12.94 -15.31
N SER A 85 -3.61 14.19 -15.62
CA SER A 85 -2.94 15.09 -14.67
C SER A 85 -3.69 15.23 -13.34
N ASP A 86 -5.03 15.24 -13.40
CA ASP A 86 -5.89 15.50 -12.27
C ASP A 86 -6.52 14.22 -11.68
N TYR A 87 -6.11 13.04 -12.16
CA TYR A 87 -6.76 11.77 -11.81
C TYR A 87 -6.78 11.53 -10.29
N LEU A 88 -5.65 11.82 -9.63
CA LEU A 88 -5.51 11.61 -8.19
C LEU A 88 -6.57 12.39 -7.41
N SER A 89 -6.70 13.69 -7.68
CA SER A 89 -7.56 14.60 -6.92
C SER A 89 -9.02 14.54 -7.33
N ARG A 90 -9.31 14.38 -8.62
CA ARG A 90 -10.69 14.43 -9.14
C ARG A 90 -11.39 13.08 -9.13
N VAL A 91 -10.65 11.97 -9.21
CA VAL A 91 -11.23 10.64 -9.38
C VAL A 91 -10.80 9.69 -8.28
N TYR A 92 -9.49 9.50 -8.11
CA TYR A 92 -8.98 8.44 -7.23
C TYR A 92 -9.31 8.67 -5.75
N LEU A 93 -8.95 9.84 -5.20
CA LEU A 93 -9.21 10.16 -3.79
C LEU A 93 -10.71 10.27 -3.47
N PRO A 94 -11.54 11.01 -4.23
CA PRO A 94 -12.97 11.09 -3.95
C PRO A 94 -13.65 9.73 -3.97
N ASN A 95 -13.35 8.88 -4.98
CA ASN A 95 -13.92 7.54 -5.06
C ASN A 95 -13.48 6.67 -3.88
N LYS A 96 -12.19 6.68 -3.51
CA LYS A 96 -11.74 5.90 -2.36
C LYS A 96 -12.39 6.35 -1.06
N LEU A 97 -12.59 7.66 -0.88
CA LEU A 97 -13.24 8.18 0.32
C LEU A 97 -14.72 7.83 0.36
N GLN A 98 -15.43 7.94 -0.77
CA GLN A 98 -16.85 7.64 -0.87
C GLN A 98 -17.16 6.15 -0.63
N PHE A 99 -16.33 5.26 -1.14
CA PHE A 99 -16.53 3.80 -1.03
C PHE A 99 -15.76 3.16 0.13
N CYS A 100 -15.22 3.95 1.06
CA CYS A 100 -14.44 3.44 2.19
C CYS A 100 -13.29 2.52 1.76
N GLY A 101 -12.64 2.81 0.63
CA GLY A 101 -11.58 1.99 0.01
C GLY A 101 -10.21 2.07 0.68
N TRP A 102 -10.19 2.36 1.97
CA TRP A 102 -9.01 2.31 2.83
C TRP A 102 -8.99 1.00 3.61
N ILE A 103 -7.80 0.57 4.06
CA ILE A 103 -7.63 -0.65 4.86
C ILE A 103 -6.95 -0.39 6.18
#